data_AF-A0A3A0UMF2-F1
#
_entry.id   AF-A0A3A0UMF2-F1
#
_cell.length_a   1.000
_cell.length_b   1.000
_cell.length_c   1.000
_cell.angle_alpha   90.00
_cell.angle_beta   90.00
_cell.angle_gamma   90.00
#
_symmetry.space_group_name_H-M   'P 1'
#
loop_
_entity.id
_entity.type
_entity.pdbx_description
1 polymer ?
#
loop_
_entity_poly.entity_id
_entity_poly.type
_entity_poly.pdbx_seq_one_letter_code
_entity_poly.pdbx_strand_id
1 'polypeptide(L)'
;QYTYSLSGLSKLDATTSYPLLLNIMVKQEEYELNDEHINEIINILIILYVRRNITLIPKASNLRHDLMTMKNYIYKNGLKSNDIVEYIKKEVKKIIPNDEQLTAALESGIYDRNKKTTRFILITLERVKGNFFNKAKRDSLDEFTNEKGTLIWSIEHILPQGLNLSDYWK
;
A
#
# COMPACT_ATOMS: atom_id res chain seq x y z
N GLN A 1 -13.76 7.87 -7.65
CA GLN A 1 -14.00 8.05 -6.19
C GLN A 1 -12.88 7.30 -5.48
N TYR A 2 -11.93 8.01 -4.85
CA TYR A 2 -10.64 7.42 -4.42
C TYR A 2 -10.84 6.21 -3.52
N THR A 3 -10.29 5.06 -3.92
CA THR A 3 -10.26 3.87 -3.06
C THR A 3 -8.95 3.80 -2.28
N TYR A 4 -7.82 4.28 -2.83
CA TYR A 4 -6.58 4.60 -2.10
C TYR A 4 -5.79 5.69 -2.84
N SER A 5 -5.20 6.64 -2.09
CA SER A 5 -4.41 7.76 -2.62
C SER A 5 -2.95 7.67 -2.16
N LEU A 6 -2.14 8.72 -2.41
CA LEU A 6 -0.83 8.93 -1.78
C LEU A 6 -0.84 8.67 -0.25
N SER A 7 -1.98 8.90 0.41
CA SER A 7 -2.18 8.58 1.83
C SER A 7 -2.03 7.09 2.15
N GLY A 8 -2.38 6.19 1.22
CA GLY A 8 -2.23 4.74 1.38
C GLY A 8 -0.75 4.34 1.44
N LEU A 9 0.08 4.91 0.57
CA LEU A 9 1.53 4.71 0.61
C LEU A 9 2.15 5.20 1.92
N SER A 10 1.69 6.35 2.42
CA SER A 10 2.11 6.87 3.73
C SER A 10 1.75 5.91 4.87
N LYS A 11 0.52 5.39 4.90
CA LYS A 11 0.07 4.40 5.91
C LYS A 11 0.84 3.08 5.88
N LEU A 12 1.43 2.74 4.73
CA LEU A 12 2.24 1.53 4.53
C LEU A 12 3.75 1.76 4.78
N ASP A 13 4.16 2.94 5.25
CA ASP A 13 5.56 3.34 5.41
C ASP A 13 6.39 3.16 4.12
N ALA A 14 5.79 3.46 2.96
CA ALA A 14 6.37 3.24 1.63
C ALA A 14 7.50 4.22 1.24
N THR A 15 8.31 4.64 2.21
CA THR A 15 9.34 5.68 2.03
C THR A 15 10.37 5.35 0.95
N THR A 16 10.65 4.06 0.73
CA THR A 16 11.60 3.61 -0.31
C THR A 16 11.13 3.87 -1.74
N SER A 17 9.84 4.13 -1.99
CA SER A 17 9.31 4.46 -3.33
C SER A 17 9.21 5.95 -3.60
N TYR A 18 9.41 6.80 -2.59
CA TYR A 18 9.30 8.25 -2.76
C TYR A 18 10.25 8.80 -3.83
N PRO A 19 11.50 8.35 -3.98
CA PRO A 19 12.36 8.84 -5.07
C PRO A 19 11.83 8.55 -6.47
N LEU A 20 11.22 7.38 -6.69
CA LEU A 20 10.57 7.03 -7.97
C LEU A 20 9.32 7.89 -8.19
N LEU A 21 8.46 7.97 -7.17
CA LEU A 21 7.19 8.68 -7.26
C LEU A 21 7.36 10.20 -7.42
N LEU A 22 8.27 10.82 -6.67
CA LEU A 22 8.60 12.24 -6.82
C LEU A 22 9.16 12.55 -8.20
N ASN A 23 10.01 11.67 -8.75
CA ASN A 23 10.52 11.83 -10.10
C ASN A 23 9.40 11.80 -11.15
N ILE A 24 8.48 10.84 -11.02
CA ILE A 24 7.29 10.71 -11.88
C ILE A 24 6.40 11.95 -11.81
N MET A 25 6.14 12.46 -10.60
CA MET A 25 5.27 13.64 -10.40
C MET A 25 5.93 14.92 -10.90
N VAL A 26 7.22 15.13 -10.63
CA VAL A 26 7.95 16.32 -11.08
C VAL A 26 8.09 16.35 -12.61
N LYS A 27 8.24 15.18 -13.24
CA LYS A 27 8.37 15.05 -14.70
C LYS A 27 7.06 14.67 -15.39
N GLN A 28 5.92 14.90 -14.76
CA GLN A 28 4.62 14.46 -15.27
C GLN A 28 4.36 14.92 -16.71
N GLU A 29 4.62 16.20 -17.02
CA GLU A 29 4.47 16.75 -18.38
C GLU A 29 5.49 16.14 -19.36
N GLU A 30 6.77 16.05 -18.98
CA GLU A 30 7.84 15.46 -19.79
C GLU A 30 7.59 13.98 -20.12
N TYR A 31 6.99 13.26 -19.17
CA TYR A 31 6.63 11.85 -19.28
C TYR A 31 5.25 11.61 -19.90
N GLU A 32 4.52 12.67 -20.27
CA GLU A 32 3.18 12.58 -20.87
C GLU A 32 2.22 11.75 -19.99
N LEU A 33 2.25 12.00 -18.68
CA LEU A 33 1.46 11.28 -17.69
C LEU A 33 0.18 12.05 -17.31
N ASN A 34 -0.96 11.37 -17.35
CA ASN A 34 -2.22 11.85 -16.80
C ASN A 34 -2.47 11.25 -15.41
N ASP A 35 -3.57 11.66 -14.79
CA ASP A 35 -3.95 11.21 -13.44
C ASP A 35 -4.23 9.70 -13.41
N GLU A 36 -4.76 9.12 -14.50
CA GLU A 36 -4.98 7.67 -14.61
C GLU A 36 -3.66 6.90 -14.49
N HIS A 37 -2.61 7.31 -15.21
CA HIS A 37 -1.29 6.68 -15.12
C HIS A 37 -0.72 6.78 -13.71
N ILE A 38 -0.82 7.94 -13.07
CA ILE A 38 -0.31 8.15 -11.69
C ILE A 38 -1.08 7.26 -10.72
N ASN A 39 -2.40 7.18 -10.85
CA ASN A 39 -3.23 6.32 -10.01
C ASN A 39 -2.89 4.84 -10.20
N GLU A 40 -2.62 4.37 -11.41
CA GLU A 40 -2.19 2.99 -11.65
C GLU A 40 -0.82 2.70 -11.01
N ILE A 41 0.13 3.63 -11.13
CA ILE A 41 1.45 3.51 -10.49
C ILE A 41 1.32 3.45 -8.96
N ILE A 42 0.50 4.33 -8.36
CA ILE A 42 0.23 4.31 -6.91
C ILE A 42 -0.38 2.97 -6.51
N ASN A 43 -1.34 2.45 -7.29
CA ASN A 43 -1.97 1.16 -7.01
C ASN A 43 -0.96 -0.01 -7.06
N ILE A 44 -0.08 -0.03 -8.08
CA ILE A 44 1.00 -1.01 -8.19
C ILE A 44 1.90 -0.96 -6.94
N LEU A 45 2.28 0.25 -6.51
CA LEU A 45 3.10 0.43 -5.31
C LEU A 45 2.37 -0.01 -4.03
N ILE A 46 1.07 0.29 -3.88
CA ILE A 46 0.28 -0.17 -2.73
C ILE A 46 0.29 -1.70 -2.65
N ILE A 47 0.05 -2.39 -3.77
CA ILE A 47 0.07 -3.85 -3.84
C ILE A 47 1.45 -4.39 -3.43
N LEU A 48 2.52 -3.78 -3.96
CA LEU A 48 3.90 -4.12 -3.60
C LEU A 48 4.16 -3.99 -2.10
N TYR A 49 3.81 -2.86 -1.48
CA TYR A 49 4.08 -2.64 -0.06
C TYR A 49 3.20 -3.47 0.86
N VAL A 50 1.94 -3.71 0.53
CA VAL A 50 1.10 -4.63 1.31
C VAL A 50 1.75 -6.01 1.36
N ARG A 51 2.11 -6.60 0.21
CA ARG A 51 2.72 -7.93 0.16
C ARG A 51 4.11 -7.95 0.81
N ARG A 52 4.94 -6.96 0.52
CA ARG A 52 6.29 -6.86 1.08
C ARG A 52 6.27 -6.67 2.60
N ASN A 53 5.33 -5.92 3.14
CA ASN A 53 5.25 -5.66 4.57
C ASN A 53 4.76 -6.87 5.38
N ILE A 54 3.92 -7.71 4.76
CA ILE A 54 3.48 -8.98 5.34
C ILE A 54 4.61 -10.01 5.32
N THR A 55 5.26 -10.17 4.17
CA THR A 55 6.26 -11.23 3.94
C THR A 55 7.68 -10.83 4.34
N LEU A 56 7.95 -9.53 4.48
CA LEU A 56 9.27 -8.92 4.63
C LEU A 56 10.23 -9.17 3.45
N ILE A 57 9.68 -9.56 2.29
CA ILE A 57 10.41 -9.86 1.06
C ILE A 57 9.98 -8.86 -0.03
N PRO A 58 10.91 -8.22 -0.76
CA PRO A 58 12.35 -8.25 -0.54
C PRO A 58 12.79 -7.39 0.67
N LYS A 59 14.05 -7.56 1.09
CA LYS A 59 14.70 -6.68 2.09
C LYS A 59 14.62 -5.23 1.63
N ALA A 60 14.45 -4.29 2.56
CA ALA A 60 14.23 -2.88 2.25
C ALA A 60 15.39 -2.25 1.42
N SER A 61 16.63 -2.71 1.61
CA SER A 61 17.79 -2.30 0.81
C SER A 61 17.65 -2.72 -0.66
N ASN A 62 17.22 -3.95 -0.91
CA ASN A 62 17.03 -4.49 -2.26
C ASN A 62 15.87 -3.75 -2.93
N LEU A 63 14.75 -3.60 -2.23
CA LEU A 63 13.60 -2.84 -2.73
C LEU A 63 13.98 -1.41 -3.16
N ARG A 64 14.77 -0.72 -2.33
CA ARG A 64 15.28 0.62 -2.65
C ARG A 64 16.14 0.62 -3.90
N HIS A 65 17.03 -0.37 -4.03
CA HIS A 65 17.86 -0.53 -5.23
C HIS A 65 17.00 -0.75 -6.48
N ASP A 66 16.05 -1.68 -6.43
CA ASP A 66 15.17 -2.01 -7.55
C ASP A 66 14.35 -0.79 -8.01
N LEU A 67 13.75 -0.06 -7.08
CA LEU A 67 12.96 1.15 -7.39
C LEU A 67 13.82 2.28 -7.97
N MET A 68 15.07 2.42 -7.49
CA MET A 68 16.02 3.39 -8.06
C MET A 68 16.45 2.98 -9.48
N THR A 69 16.66 1.68 -9.71
CA THR A 69 16.97 1.13 -11.03
C THR A 69 15.82 1.38 -12.00
N MET A 70 14.57 1.16 -11.58
CA MET A 70 13.38 1.49 -12.38
C MET A 70 13.36 2.97 -12.77
N LYS A 71 13.52 3.88 -11.80
CA LYS A 71 13.57 5.33 -12.03
C LYS A 71 14.63 5.71 -13.06
N ASN A 72 15.84 5.18 -12.90
CA ASN A 72 16.95 5.48 -13.81
C ASN A 72 16.70 4.92 -15.22
N TYR A 73 16.07 3.75 -15.33
CA TYR A 73 15.74 3.15 -16.62
C TYR A 73 14.69 3.97 -17.37
N ILE A 74 13.61 4.40 -16.69
CA ILE A 74 12.56 5.26 -17.27
C ILE A 74 13.19 6.51 -17.90
N TYR A 75 14.04 7.20 -17.13
CA TYR A 75 14.72 8.40 -17.62
C TYR A 75 15.68 8.11 -18.78
N LYS A 76 16.55 7.11 -18.66
CA LYS A 76 17.58 6.82 -19.68
C LYS A 76 17.01 6.35 -21.01
N ASN A 77 15.87 5.67 -20.99
CA ASN A 77 15.24 5.13 -22.19
C ASN A 77 14.10 6.03 -22.71
N GLY A 78 13.85 7.18 -22.08
CA GLY A 78 12.83 8.13 -22.51
C GLY A 78 11.43 7.52 -22.56
N LEU A 79 11.10 6.63 -21.62
CA LEU A 79 9.76 6.04 -21.55
C LEU A 79 8.71 7.11 -21.25
N LYS A 80 7.50 6.92 -21.76
CA LYS A 80 6.39 7.87 -21.65
C LYS A 80 5.05 7.17 -21.44
N SER A 81 4.08 7.89 -20.89
CA SER A 81 2.68 7.46 -20.76
C SER A 81 2.53 6.00 -20.29
N ASN A 82 1.85 5.16 -21.07
CA ASN A 82 1.60 3.76 -20.77
C ASN A 82 2.89 2.93 -20.63
N ASP A 83 3.95 3.25 -21.38
CA ASP A 83 5.20 2.48 -21.33
C ASP A 83 5.84 2.53 -19.94
N ILE A 84 5.69 3.66 -19.23
CA ILE A 84 6.16 3.80 -17.84
C ILE A 84 5.36 2.87 -16.91
N VAL A 85 4.03 2.88 -17.05
CA VAL A 85 3.13 2.07 -16.21
C VAL A 85 3.39 0.58 -16.43
N GLU A 86 3.47 0.15 -17.69
CA GLU A 86 3.75 -1.24 -18.06
C GLU A 86 5.14 -1.69 -17.60
N TYR A 87 6.15 -0.82 -17.73
CA TYR A 87 7.49 -1.11 -17.25
C TYR A 87 7.52 -1.29 -15.73
N ILE A 88 6.94 -0.35 -14.96
CA ILE A 88 6.88 -0.46 -13.50
C ILE A 88 6.13 -1.73 -13.09
N LYS A 89 4.98 -2.00 -13.70
CA LYS A 89 4.18 -3.21 -13.44
C LYS A 89 4.99 -4.49 -13.67
N LYS A 90 5.72 -4.56 -14.79
CA LYS A 90 6.58 -5.69 -15.15
C LYS A 90 7.72 -5.88 -14.14
N GLU A 91 8.44 -4.82 -13.79
CA GLU A 91 9.56 -4.93 -12.86
C GLU A 91 9.09 -5.23 -11.43
N VAL A 92 7.99 -4.63 -10.97
CA VAL A 92 7.39 -4.95 -9.68
C VAL A 92 6.97 -6.41 -9.61
N LYS A 93 6.39 -6.96 -10.67
CA LYS A 93 5.99 -8.39 -10.73
C LYS A 93 7.17 -9.35 -10.52
N LYS A 94 8.40 -8.96 -10.86
CA LYS A 94 9.59 -9.79 -10.67
C LYS A 94 10.06 -9.86 -9.22
N ILE A 95 9.81 -8.80 -8.45
CA ILE A 95 10.35 -8.65 -7.09
C ILE A 95 9.30 -8.87 -6.00
N ILE A 96 8.02 -8.74 -6.34
CA ILE A 96 6.92 -8.87 -5.39
C ILE A 96 6.77 -10.34 -4.93
N PRO A 97 6.46 -10.59 -3.65
CA PRO A 97 6.17 -11.94 -3.18
C PRO A 97 5.03 -12.59 -3.95
N ASN A 98 5.20 -13.87 -4.27
CA ASN A 98 4.17 -14.67 -4.91
C ASN A 98 3.03 -15.02 -3.93
N ASP A 99 1.97 -15.63 -4.43
CA ASP A 99 0.77 -15.93 -3.64
C ASP A 99 1.02 -16.99 -2.55
N GLU A 100 1.92 -17.94 -2.79
CA GLU A 100 2.31 -18.96 -1.82
C GLU A 100 3.03 -18.33 -0.63
N GLN A 101 4.01 -17.45 -0.89
CA GLN A 101 4.74 -16.71 0.13
C GLN A 101 3.82 -15.79 0.94
N LEU A 102 2.87 -15.14 0.25
CA LEU A 102 1.88 -14.29 0.91
C LEU A 102 0.96 -15.10 1.82
N THR A 103 0.45 -16.23 1.34
CA THR A 103 -0.44 -17.13 2.09
C THR A 103 0.26 -17.64 3.35
N ALA A 104 1.47 -18.18 3.22
CA ALA A 104 2.24 -18.68 4.36
C ALA A 104 2.52 -17.58 5.40
N ALA A 105 2.79 -16.35 4.95
CA ALA A 105 3.00 -15.22 5.86
C ALA A 105 1.71 -14.80 6.58
N LEU A 106 0.56 -14.85 5.90
CA LEU A 106 -0.76 -14.57 6.49
C LEU A 106 -1.12 -15.59 7.57
N GLU A 107 -0.87 -16.88 7.33
CA GLU A 107 -1.12 -17.97 8.29
C GLU A 107 -0.27 -17.85 9.56
N SER A 108 0.94 -17.31 9.43
CA SER A 108 1.85 -17.09 10.56
C SER A 108 1.48 -15.89 11.45
N GLY A 109 0.43 -15.16 11.09
CA GLY A 109 0.00 -13.98 11.81
C GLY A 109 0.72 -12.70 11.42
N ILE A 110 -0.06 -11.66 11.08
CA ILE A 110 0.47 -10.38 10.57
C ILE A 110 0.43 -9.23 11.56
N TYR A 111 -0.39 -9.35 12.60
CA TYR A 111 -0.57 -8.29 13.60
C TYR A 111 0.76 -7.94 14.29
N ASP A 112 1.45 -8.93 14.85
CA ASP A 112 2.71 -8.72 15.57
C ASP A 112 3.87 -8.34 14.64
N ARG A 113 3.81 -8.77 13.37
CA ARG A 113 4.84 -8.47 12.37
C ARG A 113 4.76 -7.05 11.84
N ASN A 114 3.54 -6.59 11.55
CA ASN A 114 3.32 -5.26 10.99
C ASN A 114 1.92 -4.72 11.32
N LYS A 115 1.80 -4.10 12.49
CA LYS A 115 0.53 -3.49 12.97
C LYS A 115 -0.04 -2.46 12.00
N LYS A 116 0.81 -1.64 11.36
CA LYS A 116 0.36 -0.61 10.40
C LYS A 116 -0.26 -1.22 9.15
N THR A 117 0.39 -2.23 8.56
CA THR A 117 -0.12 -2.93 7.38
C THR A 117 -1.36 -3.75 7.71
N THR A 118 -1.39 -4.40 8.87
CA THR A 118 -2.59 -5.10 9.37
C THR A 118 -3.77 -4.14 9.49
N ARG A 119 -3.58 -2.99 10.14
CA ARG A 119 -4.60 -1.94 10.23
C ARG A 119 -5.06 -1.49 8.84
N PHE A 120 -4.12 -1.21 7.94
CA PHE A 120 -4.44 -0.78 6.58
C PHE A 120 -5.36 -1.79 5.86
N ILE A 121 -5.05 -3.09 5.97
CA ILE A 121 -5.85 -4.16 5.37
C ILE A 121 -7.23 -4.26 6.00
N LEU A 122 -7.34 -4.23 7.33
CA LEU A 122 -8.63 -4.34 8.02
C LEU A 122 -9.56 -3.16 7.69
N ILE A 123 -9.03 -1.93 7.73
CA ILE A 123 -9.77 -0.73 7.31
C ILE A 123 -10.21 -0.86 5.84
N THR A 124 -9.32 -1.36 4.98
CA THR A 124 -9.61 -1.58 3.56
C THR A 124 -10.74 -2.58 3.37
N LEU A 125 -10.71 -3.70 4.10
CA LEU A 125 -11.75 -4.72 4.05
C LEU A 125 -13.09 -4.17 4.53
N GLU A 126 -13.12 -3.43 5.65
CA GLU A 126 -14.36 -2.83 6.13
C GLU A 126 -14.94 -1.83 5.12
N ARG A 127 -14.11 -0.98 4.51
CA ARG A 127 -14.56 -0.01 3.50
C ARG A 127 -15.10 -0.67 2.22
N VAL A 128 -14.57 -1.83 1.84
CA VAL A 128 -14.90 -2.50 0.56
C VAL A 128 -15.97 -3.58 0.73
N LYS A 129 -16.01 -4.25 1.88
CA LYS A 129 -16.84 -5.43 2.12
C LYS A 129 -17.78 -5.28 3.33
N GLY A 130 -17.50 -4.35 4.22
CA GLY A 130 -18.29 -4.08 5.40
C GLY A 130 -19.51 -3.21 5.10
N ASN A 131 -20.31 -3.01 6.15
CA ASN A 131 -21.53 -2.20 6.12
C ASN A 131 -21.68 -1.30 7.36
N PHE A 132 -20.62 -1.18 8.17
CA PHE A 132 -20.66 -0.41 9.41
C PHE A 132 -20.83 1.08 9.12
N PHE A 133 -20.12 1.60 8.11
CA PHE A 133 -20.25 3.00 7.68
C PHE A 133 -21.39 3.18 6.69
N ASN A 134 -22.13 4.26 6.85
CA ASN A 134 -23.25 4.62 6.00
C ASN A 134 -23.51 6.14 6.08
N LYS A 135 -24.57 6.64 5.46
CA LYS A 135 -24.90 8.08 5.46
C LYS A 135 -25.09 8.67 6.86
N ALA A 136 -25.59 7.89 7.81
CA ALA A 136 -25.76 8.31 9.20
C ALA A 136 -24.49 8.10 10.05
N LYS A 137 -23.60 7.19 9.62
CA LYS A 137 -22.37 6.84 10.33
C LYS A 137 -21.14 7.04 9.44
N ARG A 138 -20.53 8.22 9.57
CA ARG A 138 -19.34 8.62 8.82
C ARG A 138 -18.14 7.72 9.17
N ASP A 139 -17.31 7.44 8.16
CA ASP A 139 -16.01 6.79 8.34
C ASP A 139 -15.05 7.70 9.11
N SER A 140 -14.56 7.19 10.23
CA SER A 140 -13.58 7.84 11.10
C SER A 140 -12.37 6.96 11.45
N LEU A 141 -12.18 5.83 10.74
CA LEU A 141 -11.15 4.84 11.10
C LEU A 141 -9.71 5.37 11.00
N ASP A 142 -9.47 6.44 10.26
CA ASP A 142 -8.14 7.06 10.12
C ASP A 142 -8.03 8.42 10.84
N GLU A 143 -9.01 8.78 11.67
CA GLU A 143 -8.98 10.06 12.38
C GLU A 143 -8.09 10.07 13.61
N PHE A 144 -7.59 11.27 13.90
CA PHE A 144 -6.74 11.57 15.04
C PHE A 144 -7.50 12.41 16.05
N THR A 145 -7.13 12.25 17.32
CA THR A 145 -7.57 13.14 18.39
C THR A 145 -6.92 14.52 18.22
N ASN A 146 -7.64 15.56 18.62
CA ASN A 146 -7.18 16.95 18.48
C ASN A 146 -5.95 17.27 19.36
N GLU A 147 -5.75 16.56 20.46
CA GLU A 147 -4.81 16.96 21.51
C GLU A 147 -3.43 16.31 21.41
N LYS A 148 -3.31 15.14 20.77
CA LYS A 148 -2.07 14.33 20.83
C LYS A 148 -1.67 13.65 19.53
N GLY A 149 -2.39 13.89 18.42
CA GLY A 149 -2.12 13.21 17.16
C GLY A 149 -2.19 11.68 17.28
N THR A 150 -2.95 11.17 18.25
CA THR A 150 -3.19 9.73 18.43
C THR A 150 -4.44 9.33 17.67
N LEU A 151 -4.49 8.13 17.10
CA LEU A 151 -5.69 7.66 16.41
C LEU A 151 -6.88 7.58 17.38
N ILE A 152 -8.07 8.00 16.94
CA ILE A 152 -9.32 7.84 17.69
C ILE A 152 -9.58 6.35 17.94
N TRP A 153 -9.35 5.52 16.92
CA TRP A 153 -9.52 4.07 16.98
C TRP A 153 -8.17 3.39 16.99
N SER A 154 -7.79 2.71 18.06
CA SER A 154 -6.62 1.82 18.03
C SER A 154 -6.89 0.59 17.14
N ILE A 155 -5.86 -0.21 16.85
CA ILE A 155 -6.04 -1.45 16.08
C ILE A 155 -6.97 -2.44 16.79
N GLU A 156 -6.97 -2.47 18.13
CA GLU A 156 -7.86 -3.33 18.93
C GLU A 156 -9.35 -3.04 18.69
N HIS A 157 -9.69 -1.79 18.34
CA HIS A 157 -11.07 -1.41 18.00
C HIS A 157 -11.49 -1.81 16.59
N ILE A 158 -10.52 -2.18 15.74
CA ILE A 158 -10.72 -2.49 14.31
C ILE A 158 -10.56 -3.99 14.04
N LEU A 159 -9.95 -4.73 14.97
CA LEU A 159 -9.89 -6.19 14.90
C LEU A 159 -11.32 -6.76 14.76
N PRO A 160 -11.50 -7.81 13.93
CA PRO A 160 -12.78 -8.50 13.86
C PRO A 160 -13.25 -8.91 15.26
N GLN A 161 -14.51 -8.61 15.59
CA GLN A 161 -15.13 -8.94 16.88
C GLN A 161 -16.26 -9.94 16.64
N GLY A 162 -16.38 -10.98 17.47
CA GLY A 162 -17.51 -11.92 17.38
C GLY A 162 -17.25 -13.31 17.97
N LEU A 163 -18.33 -14.08 18.13
CA LEU A 163 -18.30 -15.43 18.72
C LEU A 163 -17.57 -16.46 17.84
N ASN A 164 -17.47 -16.22 16.53
CA ASN A 164 -16.87 -17.14 15.54
C ASN A 164 -15.43 -16.78 15.15
N LEU A 165 -14.71 -16.01 15.97
CA LEU A 165 -13.29 -15.76 15.74
C LEU A 165 -12.49 -17.05 15.95
N SER A 166 -11.54 -17.31 15.06
CA SER A 166 -10.53 -18.36 15.31
C SER A 166 -9.68 -17.99 16.52
N ASP A 167 -9.07 -18.96 17.19
CA ASP A 167 -8.26 -18.72 18.39
C ASP A 167 -7.07 -17.77 18.16
N TYR A 168 -6.58 -17.63 16.93
CA TYR A 168 -5.55 -16.64 16.58
C TYR A 168 -6.03 -15.17 16.68
N TRP A 169 -7.33 -14.91 16.65
CA TRP A 169 -7.94 -13.58 16.76
C TRP A 169 -8.63 -13.34 18.12
N LYS A 170 -8.72 -14.36 18.99
CA LYS A 170 -9.23 -14.25 20.36
C LYS A 170 -8.13 -13.75 21.28
#